data_AF-A0AAF0LJP4-F1
#
_entry.id   AF-A0AAF0LJP4-F1
#
_cell.length_a   1.000
_cell.length_b   1.000
_cell.length_c   1.000
_cell.angle_alpha   90.00
_cell.angle_beta   90.00
_cell.angle_gamma   90.00
#
_symmetry.space_group_name_H-M   'P 1'
#
loop_
_entity.id
_entity.type
_entity.pdbx_description
1 polymer ?
#
loop_
_entity_poly.entity_id
_entity_poly.type
_entity_poly.pdbx_seq_one_letter_code
_entity_poly.pdbx_strand_id
1 'polypeptide(L)'
;MERLPDLHQTSFVTEVHGDAYVALFVGGEPRWLLYSGTDCVGSFTERDGTFNDPWPTYVPERNGVQYPPVDDWRCAMEFLVREHTGRER
;
A
#
# COMPACT_ATOMS: atom_id res chain seq x y z
N MET A 1 -5.22 18.37 14.92
CA MET A 1 -4.71 18.73 13.58
C MET A 1 -3.46 17.89 13.38
N GLU A 2 -3.60 16.73 12.76
CA GLU A 2 -2.47 15.82 12.54
C GLU A 2 -1.53 16.43 11.51
N ARG A 3 -0.24 16.49 11.87
CA ARG A 3 0.82 17.14 11.10
C ARG A 3 1.23 16.17 9.99
N LEU A 4 1.04 16.57 8.74
CA LEU A 4 1.52 15.80 7.59
C LEU A 4 3.05 15.58 7.74
N PRO A 5 3.55 14.33 7.61
CA PRO A 5 4.96 14.04 7.77
C PRO A 5 5.81 14.74 6.70
N ASP A 6 7.01 15.17 7.11
CA ASP A 6 7.98 15.90 6.31
C ASP A 6 8.31 15.15 5.01
N LEU A 7 8.00 15.75 3.85
CA LEU A 7 8.13 15.20 2.49
C LEU A 7 9.58 14.97 2.02
N HIS A 8 10.56 15.05 2.93
CA HIS A 8 11.99 14.83 2.64
C HIS A 8 12.44 13.36 2.73
N GLN A 9 11.53 12.42 2.99
CA GLN A 9 11.76 10.99 2.78
C GLN A 9 11.26 10.62 1.39
N THR A 10 12.18 10.12 0.54
CA THR A 10 11.99 9.84 -0.89
C THR A 10 10.65 9.17 -1.19
N SER A 11 9.67 10.00 -1.53
CA SER A 11 8.32 9.56 -1.89
C SER A 11 8.32 9.33 -3.39
N PHE A 12 8.46 8.09 -3.83
CA PHE A 12 8.18 7.74 -5.21
C PHE A 12 6.67 7.72 -5.39
N VAL A 13 6.11 8.83 -5.87
CA VAL A 13 4.72 8.88 -6.32
C VAL A 13 4.69 8.27 -7.71
N THR A 14 4.19 7.05 -7.81
CA THR A 14 3.81 6.48 -9.09
C THR A 14 2.30 6.65 -9.21
N GLU A 15 1.84 7.33 -10.26
CA GLU A 15 0.41 7.43 -10.56
C GLU A 15 -0.07 6.05 -10.98
N VAL A 16 -1.06 5.51 -10.27
CA VAL A 16 -1.58 4.18 -10.60
C VAL A 16 -3.08 4.26 -10.78
N HIS A 17 -3.47 4.67 -11.99
CA HIS A 17 -4.83 4.74 -12.49
C HIS A 17 -5.75 5.78 -11.81
N GLY A 18 -6.09 6.84 -12.54
CA GLY A 18 -7.12 7.80 -12.15
C GLY A 18 -6.70 8.61 -10.93
N ASP A 19 -7.55 8.65 -9.90
CA ASP A 19 -7.33 9.44 -8.68
C ASP A 19 -6.47 8.73 -7.61
N ALA A 20 -5.93 7.53 -7.92
CA ALA A 20 -5.15 6.73 -6.97
C ALA A 20 -3.63 6.93 -7.11
N TYR A 21 -2.95 7.14 -5.99
CA TYR A 21 -1.49 7.25 -5.91
C TYR A 21 -0.92 6.51 -4.71
N VAL A 22 0.31 6.00 -4.86
CA VAL A 22 1.06 5.31 -3.81
C VAL A 22 2.15 6.23 -3.28
N ALA A 23 2.28 6.33 -1.95
CA ALA A 23 3.37 7.01 -1.27
C ALA A 23 4.16 6.03 -0.41
N LEU A 24 5.47 5.95 -0.62
CA LEU A 24 6.36 5.17 0.25
C LEU A 24 6.61 5.95 1.55
N PHE A 25 6.24 5.36 2.69
CA PHE A 25 6.58 5.88 4.01
C PHE A 25 7.77 5.09 4.57
N VAL A 26 8.89 5.77 4.79
CA VAL A 26 10.14 5.17 5.31
C VAL A 26 10.36 5.60 6.76
N GLY A 27 9.49 5.16 7.67
CA GLY A 27 9.59 5.48 9.10
C GLY A 27 9.54 4.21 9.95
N GLY A 28 10.70 3.72 10.38
CA GLY A 28 10.84 2.49 11.19
C GLY A 28 10.68 1.22 10.37
N GLU A 29 9.56 1.09 9.66
CA GLU A 29 9.26 -0.03 8.74
C GLU A 29 8.83 0.54 7.37
N PRO A 30 9.42 0.07 6.26
CA PRO A 30 9.02 0.51 4.93
C PRO A 30 7.59 0.02 4.64
N ARG A 31 6.67 0.98 4.54
CA ARG A 31 5.27 0.72 4.20
C ARG A 31 4.83 1.59 3.04
N TRP A 32 4.05 1.02 2.14
CA TRP A 32 3.46 1.73 1.02
C TRP A 32 2.05 2.16 1.42
N LEU A 33 1.78 3.46 1.41
CA LEU A 33 0.46 4.02 1.68
C LEU A 33 -0.27 4.25 0.35
N LEU A 34 -1.49 3.74 0.24
CA LEU A 34 -2.33 3.96 -0.93
C LEU A 34 -3.37 5.04 -0.63
N TYR A 35 -3.44 6.04 -1.49
CA TYR A 35 -4.41 7.12 -1.43
C TYR A 35 -5.29 7.11 -2.66
N SER A 36 -6.54 7.51 -2.49
CA SER A 36 -7.49 7.85 -3.56
C SER A 36 -7.97 9.28 -3.30
N GLY A 37 -7.51 10.24 -4.10
CA GLY A 37 -7.68 11.67 -3.78
C GLY A 37 -7.00 12.04 -2.46
N THR A 38 -7.77 12.49 -1.47
CA THR A 38 -7.26 12.83 -0.13
C THR A 38 -7.40 11.70 0.89
N ASP A 39 -8.11 10.63 0.54
CA ASP A 39 -8.44 9.56 1.48
C ASP A 39 -7.38 8.46 1.47
N CYS A 40 -6.91 8.06 2.64
CA CYS A 40 -6.06 6.89 2.79
C CYS A 40 -6.91 5.63 2.64
N VAL A 41 -6.66 4.89 1.56
CA VAL A 41 -7.38 3.67 1.18
C VAL A 41 -6.90 2.48 1.98
N GLY A 42 -5.60 2.46 2.30
CA GLY A 42 -4.94 1.38 3.04
C GLY A 42 -3.43 1.48 2.90
N SER A 43 -2.76 0.40 3.28
CA SER A 43 -1.31 0.28 3.13
C SER A 43 -0.92 -1.14 2.73
N PHE A 44 0.30 -1.32 2.25
CA PHE A 44 0.88 -2.65 2.14
C PHE A 44 2.34 -2.63 2.55
N THR A 45 2.77 -3.72 3.17
CA THR A 45 4.15 -3.90 3.65
C THR A 45 4.81 -4.97 2.81
N GLU A 46 6.02 -4.68 2.33
CA GLU A 46 6.87 -5.66 1.69
C GLU A 46 7.47 -6.58 2.77
N ARG A 47 7.37 -7.89 2.54
CA ARG A 47 8.04 -8.91 3.33
C ARG A 47 9.09 -9.57 2.47
N ASP A 48 10.30 -9.66 3.01
CA ASP A 48 11.41 -10.35 2.36
C ASP A 48 11.02 -11.79 2.01
N GLY A 49 11.54 -12.25 0.87
CA GLY A 49 11.45 -13.66 0.50
C GLY A 49 12.09 -14.54 1.56
N THR A 50 11.53 -15.74 1.72
CA THR A 50 12.08 -16.78 2.59
C THR A 50 13.04 -17.69 1.81
N PHE A 51 13.76 -18.57 2.51
CA PHE A 51 14.59 -19.57 1.85
C PHE A 51 13.80 -20.48 0.89
N ASN A 52 12.55 -20.79 1.23
CA ASN A 52 11.69 -21.67 0.42
C ASN A 52 10.93 -20.92 -0.67
N ASP A 53 10.74 -19.61 -0.50
CA ASP A 53 10.06 -18.73 -1.46
C ASP A 53 10.83 -17.40 -1.53
N PRO A 54 11.82 -17.28 -2.43
CA PRO A 54 12.80 -16.21 -2.41
C PRO A 54 12.25 -14.88 -2.93
N TRP A 55 11.02 -14.86 -3.43
CA TRP A 55 10.40 -13.67 -3.96
C TRP A 55 9.74 -12.86 -2.83
N PRO A 56 9.85 -11.52 -2.86
CA PRO A 56 9.17 -10.69 -1.86
C PRO A 56 7.66 -10.85 -2.00
N THR A 57 6.97 -10.77 -0.87
CA THR A 57 5.51 -10.74 -0.83
C THR A 57 5.02 -9.42 -0.24
N TYR A 58 3.83 -9.01 -0.63
CA TYR A 58 3.23 -7.74 -0.21
C TYR A 58 1.96 -8.04 0.58
N VAL A 59 1.87 -7.48 1.78
CA VAL A 59 0.74 -7.73 2.69
C VAL A 59 -0.14 -6.49 2.73
N PRO A 60 -1.34 -6.53 2.13
CA PRO A 60 -2.28 -5.42 2.18
C PRO A 60 -2.89 -5.31 3.58
N GLU A 61 -3.15 -4.08 4.01
CA GLU A 61 -3.81 -3.75 5.25
C GLU A 61 -4.80 -2.59 5.04
N ARG A 62 -6.01 -2.73 5.58
CA ARG A 62 -7.03 -1.68 5.57
C ARG A 62 -7.77 -1.65 6.90
N ASN A 63 -7.88 -0.46 7.51
CA ASN A 63 -8.59 -0.27 8.79
C ASN A 63 -8.13 -1.24 9.90
N GLY A 64 -6.84 -1.58 9.94
CA GLY A 64 -6.26 -2.53 10.90
C GLY A 64 -6.51 -4.01 10.58
N VAL A 65 -7.13 -4.33 9.45
CA VAL A 65 -7.30 -5.71 8.96
C VAL A 65 -6.22 -6.03 7.94
N GLN A 66 -5.39 -7.04 8.24
CA GLN A 66 -4.40 -7.57 7.31
C GLN A 66 -5.01 -8.65 6.42
N TYR A 67 -4.67 -8.60 5.14
CA TYR A 67 -5.11 -9.54 4.13
C TYR A 67 -3.98 -10.51 3.76
N PRO A 68 -4.30 -11.64 3.09
CA PRO A 68 -3.28 -12.58 2.65
C PRO A 68 -2.19 -11.91 1.79
N PRO A 69 -0.92 -12.36 1.90
CA PRO A 69 0.16 -11.87 1.07
C PRO A 69 -0.09 -12.14 -0.42
N VAL A 70 0.42 -11.25 -1.27
CA VAL A 70 0.43 -11.40 -2.73
C VAL A 70 1.84 -11.18 -3.29
N ASP A 71 2.12 -11.78 -4.44
CA ASP A 71 3.48 -11.82 -5.00
C ASP A 71 3.87 -10.55 -5.78
N ASP A 72 2.91 -9.65 -6.03
CA ASP A 72 3.11 -8.37 -6.75
C ASP A 72 2.44 -7.23 -5.98
N TRP A 73 3.17 -6.13 -5.77
CA TRP A 73 2.66 -4.93 -5.11
C TRP A 73 1.48 -4.31 -5.86
N ARG A 74 1.42 -4.47 -7.19
CA ARG A 74 0.27 -4.01 -8.00
C ARG A 74 -0.99 -4.78 -7.64
N CYS A 75 -0.89 -6.08 -7.36
CA CYS A 75 -2.02 -6.88 -6.89
C CYS A 75 -2.49 -6.42 -5.51
N ALA A 76 -1.58 -6.08 -4.60
CA ALA A 76 -1.92 -5.56 -3.27
C ALA A 76 -2.68 -4.23 -3.37
N MET A 77 -2.20 -3.35 -4.24
CA MET A 77 -2.83 -2.07 -4.52
C MET A 77 -4.21 -2.24 -5.19
N GLU A 78 -4.32 -3.03 -6.26
CA GLU A 78 -5.60 -3.29 -6.93
C GLU A 78 -6.64 -3.86 -5.98
N PHE A 79 -6.22 -4.77 -5.10
CA PHE A 79 -7.06 -5.34 -4.06
C PHE A 79 -7.62 -4.24 -3.14
N LEU A 80 -6.75 -3.37 -2.61
CA LEU A 80 -7.16 -2.28 -1.73
C LEU A 80 -8.09 -1.27 -2.42
N VAL A 81 -7.85 -0.94 -3.70
CA VAL A 81 -8.75 -0.08 -4.49
C VAL A 81 -10.13 -0.74 -4.63
N ARG A 82 -10.19 -2.03 -4.95
CA ARG A 82 -11.46 -2.77 -5.10
C ARG A 82 -12.23 -2.84 -3.78
N GLU A 83 -11.55 -3.11 -2.67
CA GLU A 83 -12.14 -3.15 -1.32
C GLU A 83 -12.67 -1.78 -0.87
N HIS A 84 -12.03 -0.69 -1.28
CA HIS A 84 -12.45 0.67 -0.93
C HIS A 84 -13.59 1.18 -1.80
N THR A 85 -13.53 0.94 -3.12
CA THR A 85 -14.59 1.35 -4.05
C THR A 85 -15.85 0.51 -3.95
N GLY A 86 -15.81 -0.60 -3.20
CA GLY A 86 -17.01 -1.34 -2.83
C GLY A 86 -17.81 -1.78 -4.05
N ARG A 87 -17.18 -2.42 -5.04
CA ARG A 87 -17.95 -3.12 -6.08
C ARG A 87 -18.65 -4.31 -5.44
N GLU A 88 -19.82 -4.01 -4.86
CA GLU A 88 -20.86 -4.95 -4.46
C GLU A 88 -21.06 -5.92 -5.63
N ARG A 89 -20.90 -7.20 -5.34
CA ARG A 89 -21.35 -8.28 -6.23
C ARG A 89 -22.85 -8.49 -6.05
#